data_AF-A0A5Q4SX18-F1
#
_entry.id   AF-A0A5Q4SX18-F1
#
_cell.length_a   1.000
_cell.length_b   1.000
_cell.length_c   1.000
_cell.angle_alpha   90.00
_cell.angle_beta   90.00
_cell.angle_gamma   90.00
#
_symmetry.space_group_name_H-M   'P 1'
#
loop_
_entity.id
_entity.type
_entity.pdbx_description
1 polymer ?
#
loop_
_entity_poly.entity_id
_entity_poly.type
_entity_poly.pdbx_seq_one_letter_code
_entity_poly.pdbx_strand_id
1 'polypeptide(L)'
;MTTRDIDEGVRAELTRLRESIDNIDAAVVYMLAERFKCTQQVGHLKAEHRLPPADPAREARQIERLRQLAGSAKLDPAFAEKLLNFIIAEVIRHHETIAESTPPTPEG
;
A
#
# COMPACT_ATOMS: atom_id res chain seq x y z
N MET A 1 11.55 34.88 -11.10
CA MET A 1 12.17 34.24 -12.27
C MET A 1 11.03 33.65 -13.08
N THR A 2 10.61 34.35 -14.14
CA THR A 2 9.47 33.95 -14.97
C THR A 2 9.85 32.72 -15.78
N THR A 3 8.89 31.82 -16.01
CA THR A 3 9.00 30.50 -16.70
C THR A 3 9.47 30.58 -18.17
N ARG A 4 10.02 31.71 -18.64
CA ARG A 4 10.21 32.01 -20.06
C ARG A 4 11.55 31.63 -20.67
N ASP A 5 12.55 31.20 -19.90
CA ASP A 5 13.86 30.79 -20.44
C ASP A 5 14.32 29.41 -19.93
N ILE A 6 13.40 28.43 -19.87
CA ILE A 6 13.83 27.03 -19.75
C ILE A 6 14.15 26.54 -21.17
N ASP A 7 15.42 26.19 -21.38
CA ASP A 7 15.92 25.56 -22.61
C ASP A 7 14.98 24.45 -23.10
N GLU A 8 14.70 24.44 -24.40
CA GLU A 8 13.73 23.49 -24.99
C GLU A 8 14.16 22.03 -24.78
N GLY A 9 15.48 21.76 -24.75
CA GLY A 9 16.03 20.44 -24.42
C GLY A 9 15.76 20.05 -22.97
N VAL A 10 15.90 20.98 -22.03
CA VAL A 10 15.53 20.76 -20.61
C VAL A 10 14.03 20.47 -20.47
N ARG A 11 13.18 21.18 -21.21
CA ARG A 11 11.73 20.94 -21.20
C ARG A 11 11.37 19.55 -21.73
N ALA A 12 11.98 19.14 -22.85
CA ALA A 12 11.75 17.83 -23.43
C ALA A 12 12.17 16.70 -22.47
N GLU A 13 13.32 16.82 -21.81
CA GLU A 13 13.79 15.82 -20.85
C GLU A 13 12.90 15.75 -19.60
N LEU A 14 12.44 16.90 -19.09
CA LEU A 14 11.47 16.92 -17.99
C LEU A 14 10.16 16.20 -18.36
N THR A 15 9.65 16.40 -19.57
CA THR A 15 8.46 15.70 -20.06
C THR A 15 8.70 14.19 -20.12
N ARG A 16 9.81 13.75 -20.72
CA ARG A 16 10.17 12.33 -20.82
C ARG A 16 10.28 11.64 -19.45
N LEU A 17 10.88 12.32 -18.47
CA LEU A 17 11.00 11.80 -17.10
C LEU A 17 9.64 11.72 -16.40
N ARG A 18 8.76 12.71 -16.60
CA ARG A 18 7.41 12.71 -16.04
C ARG A 18 6.54 11.60 -16.61
N GLU A 19 6.60 11.36 -17.92
CA GLU A 19 5.92 10.21 -18.53
C GLU A 19 6.38 8.88 -17.92
N SER A 20 7.67 8.78 -17.56
CA SER A 20 8.18 7.59 -16.86
C SER A 20 7.64 7.48 -15.44
N ILE A 21 7.51 8.61 -14.71
CA ILE A 21 6.91 8.67 -13.38
C ILE A 21 5.43 8.27 -13.43
N ASP A 22 4.66 8.82 -14.37
CA ASP A 22 3.24 8.53 -14.53
C ASP A 22 2.99 7.02 -14.77
N ASN A 23 3.86 6.38 -15.56
CA ASN A 23 3.81 4.93 -15.79
C ASN A 23 4.11 4.12 -14.51
N ILE A 24 5.08 4.57 -13.70
CA ILE A 24 5.40 3.93 -12.42
C ILE A 24 4.23 4.08 -11.45
N ASP A 25 3.64 5.27 -11.37
CA ASP A 25 2.51 5.56 -10.49
C ASP A 25 1.29 4.71 -10.86
N ALA A 26 1.00 4.54 -12.15
CA ALA A 26 -0.03 3.63 -12.62
C ALA A 26 0.22 2.18 -12.15
N ALA A 27 1.46 1.69 -12.29
CA ALA A 27 1.84 0.36 -11.81
C ALA A 27 1.67 0.22 -10.28
N VAL A 28 2.06 1.24 -9.50
CA VAL A 28 1.87 1.26 -8.05
C VAL A 28 0.38 1.16 -7.70
N VAL A 29 -0.49 1.92 -8.36
CA VAL A 29 -1.94 1.89 -8.13
C VAL A 29 -2.53 0.50 -8.43
N TYR A 30 -2.18 -0.10 -9.58
CA TYR A 30 -2.66 -1.45 -9.91
C TYR A 30 -2.19 -2.51 -8.91
N MET A 31 -0.92 -2.45 -8.50
CA MET A 31 -0.38 -3.38 -7.50
C MET A 31 -1.03 -3.20 -6.12
N LEU A 32 -1.35 -1.96 -5.73
CA LEU A 32 -2.11 -1.70 -4.51
C LEU A 32 -3.53 -2.26 -4.62
N ALA A 33 -4.21 -2.08 -5.75
CA ALA A 33 -5.54 -2.65 -5.97
C ALA A 33 -5.56 -4.17 -5.79
N GLU A 34 -4.59 -4.88 -6.39
CA GLU A 34 -4.45 -6.33 -6.19
C GLU A 34 -4.14 -6.68 -4.74
N ARG A 35 -3.25 -5.93 -4.07
CA ARG A 35 -2.97 -6.12 -2.64
C ARG A 35 -4.24 -5.95 -1.80
N PHE A 36 -5.07 -4.94 -2.10
CA PHE A 36 -6.30 -4.69 -1.36
C PHE A 36 -7.34 -5.81 -1.55
N LYS A 37 -7.48 -6.37 -2.76
CA LYS A 37 -8.31 -7.56 -2.99
C LYS A 37 -7.90 -8.73 -2.09
N CYS A 38 -6.60 -9.04 -2.02
CA CYS A 38 -6.10 -10.08 -1.13
C CYS A 38 -6.42 -9.77 0.34
N THR A 39 -6.24 -8.51 0.77
CA THR A 39 -6.55 -8.15 2.16
C THR A 39 -8.04 -8.19 2.47
N GLN A 40 -8.94 -7.90 1.52
CA GLN A 40 -10.38 -8.06 1.71
C GLN A 40 -10.74 -9.53 1.95
N GLN A 41 -10.17 -10.44 1.15
CA GLN A 41 -10.35 -11.89 1.36
C GLN A 41 -9.85 -12.34 2.74
N VAL A 42 -8.69 -11.85 3.18
CA VAL A 42 -8.20 -12.09 4.55
C VAL A 42 -9.17 -11.54 5.59
N GLY A 43 -9.77 -10.36 5.35
CA GLY A 43 -10.76 -9.76 6.24
C GLY A 43 -12.02 -10.60 6.38
N HIS A 44 -12.57 -11.09 5.26
CA HIS A 44 -13.71 -12.01 5.28
C HIS A 44 -13.38 -13.32 6.03
N LEU A 45 -12.21 -13.90 5.75
CA LEU A 45 -11.76 -15.12 6.44
C LEU A 45 -11.62 -14.88 7.95
N LYS A 46 -11.05 -13.73 8.36
CA LYS A 46 -10.93 -13.36 9.77
C LYS A 46 -12.31 -13.20 10.41
N ALA A 47 -13.24 -12.53 9.75
CA ALA A 47 -14.60 -12.30 10.25
C ALA A 47 -15.37 -13.63 10.45
N GLU A 48 -15.32 -14.53 9.45
CA GLU A 48 -15.95 -15.85 9.52
C GLU A 48 -15.47 -16.67 10.72
N HIS A 49 -14.17 -16.58 11.03
CA HIS A 49 -13.54 -17.31 12.13
C HIS A 49 -13.43 -16.52 13.45
N ARG A 50 -14.08 -15.35 13.56
CA ARG A 50 -14.04 -14.50 14.75
C ARG A 50 -12.61 -14.12 15.18
N LEU A 51 -11.71 -13.93 14.21
CA LEU A 51 -10.32 -13.50 14.42
C LEU A 51 -10.21 -11.97 14.46
N PRO A 52 -9.25 -11.41 15.22
CA PRO A 52 -9.10 -9.97 15.32
C PRO A 52 -8.67 -9.33 13.97
N PRO A 53 -9.21 -8.14 13.64
CA PRO A 53 -8.78 -7.35 12.48
C PRO A 53 -7.26 -7.07 12.46
N ALA A 54 -6.71 -6.64 13.60
CA ALA A 54 -5.28 -6.39 13.78
C ALA A 54 -4.51 -7.70 14.10
N ASP A 55 -3.25 -7.77 13.67
CA ASP A 55 -2.30 -8.83 14.04
C ASP A 55 -0.91 -8.19 14.22
N PRO A 56 -0.59 -7.71 15.45
CA PRO A 56 0.65 -6.99 15.71
C PRO A 56 1.91 -7.79 15.35
N ALA A 57 1.88 -9.12 15.51
CA ALA A 57 3.00 -9.97 15.18
C ALA A 57 3.20 -10.06 13.66
N ARG A 58 2.11 -10.15 12.89
CA ARG A 58 2.17 -10.10 11.42
C ARG A 58 2.63 -8.74 10.92
N GLU A 59 2.13 -7.66 11.50
CA GLU A 59 2.48 -6.27 11.15
C GLU A 59 3.97 -5.99 11.37
N ALA A 60 4.51 -6.35 12.53
CA ALA A 60 5.94 -6.24 12.82
C ALA A 60 6.82 -6.98 11.79
N ARG A 61 6.42 -8.20 11.38
CA ARG A 61 7.12 -8.96 10.33
C ARG A 61 7.03 -8.29 8.95
N GLN A 62 5.92 -7.60 8.64
CA GLN A 62 5.81 -6.85 7.37
C GLN A 62 6.75 -5.65 7.36
N ILE A 63 6.81 -4.90 8.46
CA ILE A 63 7.68 -3.74 8.61
C ILE A 63 9.14 -4.14 8.45
N GLU A 64 9.60 -5.17 9.18
CA GLU A 64 10.98 -5.62 9.10
C GLU A 64 11.37 -6.05 7.68
N ARG A 65 10.53 -6.89 7.04
CA ARG A 65 10.76 -7.31 5.65
C ARG A 65 10.79 -6.13 4.68
N LEU A 66 9.92 -5.15 4.85
CA LEU A 66 9.87 -4.00 3.94
C LEU A 66 11.07 -3.07 4.11
N ARG A 67 11.53 -2.85 5.35
CA ARG A 67 12.75 -2.07 5.61
C ARG A 67 13.97 -2.69 4.93
N GLN A 68 14.10 -4.02 4.96
CA GLN A 68 15.16 -4.74 4.26
C GLN A 68 15.07 -4.54 2.74
N LEU A 69 13.88 -4.70 2.15
CA LEU A 69 13.64 -4.48 0.72
C LEU A 69 13.96 -3.05 0.30
N ALA A 70 13.55 -2.06 1.10
CA ALA A 70 13.83 -0.65 0.85
C ALA A 70 15.35 -0.39 0.83
N GLY A 71 16.08 -0.94 1.80
CA GLY A 71 17.55 -0.86 1.83
C GLY A 71 18.20 -1.43 0.57
N SER A 72 17.77 -2.62 0.12
CA SER A 72 18.27 -3.23 -1.13
C SER A 72 17.91 -2.42 -2.38
N ALA A 73 16.76 -1.73 -2.38
CA ALA A 73 16.29 -0.90 -3.48
C ALA A 73 16.83 0.55 -3.45
N LYS A 74 17.69 0.90 -2.49
CA LYS A 74 18.17 2.27 -2.25
C LYS A 74 17.04 3.28 -1.98
N LEU A 75 15.92 2.80 -1.41
CA LEU A 75 14.83 3.61 -0.88
C LEU A 75 15.05 3.81 0.61
N ASP A 76 14.73 4.99 1.14
CA ASP A 76 14.77 5.25 2.58
C ASP A 76 13.87 4.26 3.34
N PRO A 77 14.42 3.40 4.24
CA PRO A 77 13.63 2.47 5.02
C PRO A 77 12.57 3.14 5.90
N ALA A 78 12.84 4.37 6.39
CA ALA A 78 11.88 5.10 7.20
C ALA A 78 10.68 5.57 6.37
N PHE A 79 10.91 5.99 5.12
CA PHE A 79 9.82 6.29 4.18
C PHE A 79 8.99 5.04 3.86
N ALA A 80 9.64 3.91 3.55
CA ALA A 80 8.95 2.67 3.24
C ALA A 80 8.06 2.19 4.41
N GLU A 81 8.57 2.30 5.65
CA GLU A 81 7.80 1.98 6.84
C GLU A 81 6.58 2.90 7.02
N LYS A 82 6.74 4.23 6.83
CA LYS A 82 5.59 5.17 6.88
C LYS A 82 4.51 4.81 5.87
N LEU A 83 4.90 4.50 4.63
CA LEU A 83 3.97 4.09 3.58
C LEU A 83 3.23 2.79 3.97
N LEU A 84 3.94 1.81 4.50
CA LEU A 84 3.34 0.55 4.91
C LEU A 84 2.40 0.72 6.10
N ASN A 85 2.77 1.52 7.09
CA ASN A 85 1.91 1.80 8.24
C ASN A 85 0.60 2.46 7.80
N PHE A 86 0.66 3.39 6.85
CA PHE A 86 -0.54 3.97 6.24
C PHE A 86 -1.43 2.89 5.59
N ILE A 87 -0.83 2.00 4.79
CA ILE A 87 -1.58 0.91 4.13
C ILE A 87 -2.15 -0.08 5.16
N ILE A 88 -1.42 -0.42 6.21
CA ILE A 88 -1.86 -1.35 7.27
C ILE A 88 -3.06 -0.76 8.00
N ALA A 89 -3.01 0.51 8.38
CA ALA A 89 -4.12 1.18 9.07
C ALA A 89 -5.41 1.12 8.24
N GLU A 90 -5.31 1.36 6.92
CA GLU A 90 -6.46 1.27 6.02
C GLU A 90 -7.00 -0.17 5.87
N VAL A 91 -6.12 -1.17 5.88
CA VAL A 91 -6.53 -2.58 5.86
C VAL A 91 -7.27 -2.98 7.14
N ILE A 92 -6.77 -2.55 8.31
CA ILE A 92 -7.41 -2.84 9.60
C ILE A 92 -8.82 -2.23 9.64
N ARG A 93 -8.95 -0.97 9.21
CA ARG A 93 -10.25 -0.28 9.09
C ARG A 93 -11.23 -1.07 8.21
N HIS A 94 -10.76 -1.59 7.07
CA HIS A 94 -11.60 -2.44 6.22
C HIS A 94 -11.99 -3.77 6.89
N HIS A 95 -11.08 -4.39 7.64
CA HIS A 95 -11.38 -5.64 8.37
C HIS A 95 -12.43 -5.41 9.46
N GLU A 96 -12.36 -4.28 10.16
CA GLU A 96 -13.39 -3.89 11.14
C GLU A 96 -14.77 -3.76 10.48
N THR A 97 -14.86 -3.04 9.36
CA THR A 97 -16.14 -2.92 8.59
C THR A 97 -16.67 -4.28 8.11
N ILE A 98 -15.78 -5.19 7.67
CA ILE A 98 -16.18 -6.54 7.24
C ILE A 98 -16.70 -7.35 8.44
N ALA A 99 -16.03 -7.28 9.59
CA ALA A 99 -16.46 -7.97 10.80
C ALA A 99 -17.84 -7.47 11.29
N GLU A 100 -18.10 -6.17 11.24
CA GLU A 100 -19.39 -5.57 11.60
C GLU A 100 -20.54 -6.00 10.68
N SER A 101 -20.24 -6.25 9.40
CA SER A 101 -21.23 -6.62 8.38
C SER A 101 -21.41 -8.13 8.17
N THR A 102 -20.57 -8.96 8.81
CA THR A 102 -20.66 -10.43 8.71
C THR A 102 -21.51 -10.98 9.85
N PRO A 103 -22.73 -11.52 9.58
CA PRO A 103 -23.53 -12.16 10.63
C PRO A 103 -22.84 -13.44 11.13
N PRO A 104 -23.00 -13.80 12.41
CA PRO A 104 -22.40 -15.01 12.95
C PRO A 104 -22.92 -16.24 12.20
N THR A 105 -22.00 -17.12 11.80
CA THR A 105 -22.37 -18.43 11.24
C THR A 105 -23.19 -19.20 12.29
N PRO A 106 -24.37 -19.73 11.96
CA PRO A 106 -25.16 -20.51 12.92
C PRO A 106 -24.34 -21.72 13.37
N GLU A 107 -24.14 -21.81 14.68
CA GLU A 107 -23.46 -22.95 15.31
C GLU A 107 -24.33 -24.20 15.05
N GLY A 108 -23.77 -25.16 14.31
CA GLY A 108 -24.37 -26.47 14.06
C GLY A 108 -24.10 -27.45 15.19
#